data_AF-A0AAD9JJH7-F1
#
_entry.id   AF-A0AAD9JJH7-F1
#
_cell.length_a   1.000
_cell.length_b   1.000
_cell.length_c   1.000
_cell.angle_alpha   90.00
_cell.angle_beta   90.00
_cell.angle_gamma   90.00
#
_symmetry.space_group_name_H-M   'P 1'
#
loop_
_entity.id
_entity.type
_entity.pdbx_description
1 polymer ?
#
loop_
_entity_poly.entity_id
_entity_poly.type
_entity_poly.pdbx_seq_one_letter_code
_entity_poly.pdbx_strand_id
1 'polypeptide(L)'
;MGIVFMFVTGYRLVFDDAVATVAVKLVPGSNSSAYDDSLPGVKSRNYLDLSADATGLYDHNDDEIARSVHQVRGADRPTIVEDKYEDGDVTCHRRVNVYNISKAYLNLDNWQTVIKDRLYVYSAHVDPRRRNLSTIRIFGIIKSEEVLGRKTAKPYYCQIYSEGSRHPVVKTAKLRTIQGHNHTTFRVIELACQLPSDPWTIPRMVVSVTTEMCTEPNNHIVVRQNYKNGFKTNFTLCLDGVLKHGTAKSNFLVEWIELNVLLGADHVFMYNFTGSAVLDPYLKYYRRKGLITVLPWDIPIRFREDEHEFYHDFLIVWNYAQRTMIHDCLYRNMFVARHLVYLDLDEFIIPQEADVWTWQEMMNRADGGCTGSVVGSYVARNGIFDVSDGYGSGNDLGITTAAHTTMQTRMREAFARTKYILIPEHVLYLNVHVVDAYYNRSFSSCVLPPSIGHVHHYKWLDKDREKHQNFAAVKFKARLIKRMNHVYDNMKT
;
A
#
# COMPACT_ATOMS: atom_id res chain seq x y z
N MET A 1 16.67 -40.64 19.36
CA MET A 1 15.21 -40.39 19.25
C MET A 1 15.06 -39.09 18.47
N GLY A 2 14.75 -39.13 17.18
CA GLY A 2 13.38 -39.07 16.65
C GLY A 2 12.81 -37.66 16.90
N ILE A 3 12.65 -36.79 15.89
CA ILE A 3 11.43 -36.69 15.08
C ILE A 3 11.76 -36.18 13.66
N VAL A 4 11.12 -36.83 12.68
CA VAL A 4 11.10 -36.53 11.24
C VAL A 4 10.00 -35.50 10.97
N PHE A 5 10.26 -34.50 10.12
CA PHE A 5 9.20 -33.81 9.37
C PHE A 5 9.47 -33.93 7.87
N MET A 6 8.64 -34.77 7.23
CA MET A 6 8.41 -34.77 5.79
C MET A 6 7.52 -33.58 5.45
N PHE A 7 7.93 -32.75 4.49
CA PHE A 7 6.99 -31.94 3.72
C PHE A 7 7.03 -32.38 2.25
N VAL A 8 5.94 -33.00 1.85
CA VAL A 8 5.56 -33.25 0.46
C VAL A 8 4.80 -32.03 -0.04
N THR A 9 5.25 -31.39 -1.12
CA THR A 9 4.34 -30.67 -2.02
C THR A 9 4.81 -30.88 -3.45
N GLY A 10 4.03 -31.66 -4.22
CA GLY A 10 4.09 -31.71 -5.66
C GLY A 10 2.76 -31.19 -6.20
N TYR A 11 2.82 -30.17 -7.07
CA TYR A 11 1.70 -29.85 -7.97
C TYR A 11 2.06 -30.36 -9.36
N ARG A 12 1.20 -31.23 -9.89
CA ARG A 12 1.18 -31.67 -11.30
C ARG A 12 0.47 -30.60 -12.13
N LEU A 13 1.09 -30.15 -13.21
CA LEU A 13 0.38 -29.64 -14.37
C LEU A 13 0.77 -30.53 -15.56
N VAL A 14 -0.25 -31.19 -16.12
CA VAL A 14 -0.17 -32.09 -17.27
C VAL A 14 -0.32 -31.25 -18.53
N PHE A 15 0.60 -31.43 -19.48
CA PHE A 15 0.36 -31.18 -20.90
C PHE A 15 0.93 -32.39 -21.67
N ASP A 16 0.07 -33.05 -22.44
CA ASP A 16 0.40 -34.03 -23.51
C ASP A 16 1.43 -33.40 -24.48
N ASP A 17 2.41 -34.05 -25.11
CA ASP A 17 2.81 -35.45 -25.30
C ASP A 17 4.35 -35.48 -25.41
N ALA A 18 5.02 -36.31 -24.60
CA ALA A 18 6.34 -36.94 -24.81
C ALA A 18 7.00 -37.26 -23.45
N VAL A 19 7.03 -38.53 -23.08
CA VAL A 19 7.69 -39.01 -21.85
C VAL A 19 9.18 -39.22 -22.11
N ALA A 20 10.03 -38.46 -21.43
CA ALA A 20 11.45 -38.79 -21.25
C ALA A 20 11.71 -39.07 -19.76
N THR A 21 11.98 -40.34 -19.42
CA THR A 21 12.26 -40.78 -18.05
C THR A 21 13.73 -40.52 -17.73
N VAL A 22 14.03 -39.64 -16.76
CA VAL A 22 15.37 -39.50 -16.18
C VAL A 22 15.38 -40.21 -14.82
N ALA A 23 16.15 -41.30 -14.71
CA ALA A 23 16.39 -41.98 -13.45
C ALA A 23 17.55 -41.31 -12.71
N VAL A 24 17.31 -40.77 -11.51
CA VAL A 24 18.37 -40.30 -10.61
C VAL A 24 18.63 -41.38 -9.56
N LYS A 25 19.86 -41.91 -9.56
CA LYS A 25 20.36 -42.86 -8.56
C LYS A 25 21.05 -42.07 -7.44
N LEU A 26 20.51 -42.12 -6.22
CA LEU A 26 21.14 -41.54 -5.03
C LEU A 26 22.06 -42.58 -4.38
N VAL A 27 23.31 -42.20 -4.10
CA VAL A 27 24.27 -42.98 -3.31
C VAL A 27 24.52 -42.23 -1.99
N PRO A 28 24.39 -42.86 -0.80
CA PRO A 28 24.63 -42.20 0.47
C PRO A 28 26.11 -42.29 0.90
N GLY A 29 26.69 -41.15 1.31
CA GLY A 29 28.00 -41.05 1.92
C GLY A 29 27.91 -40.53 3.36
N SER A 30 28.67 -41.17 4.25
CA SER A 30 28.57 -41.19 5.72
C SER A 30 29.36 -40.09 6.47
N ASN A 31 28.92 -39.89 7.73
CA ASN A 31 29.40 -38.96 8.77
C ASN A 31 30.81 -39.22 9.35
N SER A 32 31.44 -38.13 9.83
CA SER A 32 32.25 -38.02 11.08
C SER A 32 32.53 -36.52 11.37
N SER A 33 31.92 -35.82 12.33
CA SER A 33 32.18 -35.70 13.78
C SER A 33 33.56 -35.14 14.20
N ALA A 34 33.61 -33.93 14.78
CA ALA A 34 34.02 -33.64 16.19
C ALA A 34 34.41 -32.16 16.44
N TYR A 35 34.12 -31.72 17.67
CA TYR A 35 34.40 -30.47 18.41
C TYR A 35 35.86 -29.94 18.37
N ASP A 36 36.09 -28.62 18.47
CA ASP A 36 36.42 -27.90 19.74
C ASP A 36 36.95 -26.45 19.50
N ASP A 37 36.93 -25.66 20.58
CA ASP A 37 37.15 -24.23 20.85
C ASP A 37 38.36 -23.47 20.25
N SER A 38 38.22 -22.13 20.32
CA SER A 38 39.24 -21.06 20.48
C SER A 38 39.55 -20.11 19.29
N LEU A 39 39.18 -18.83 19.50
CA LEU A 39 39.79 -17.63 18.89
C LEU A 39 41.19 -17.42 19.52
N PRO A 40 42.21 -16.80 18.86
CA PRO A 40 42.10 -15.44 18.30
C PRO A 40 42.96 -15.10 17.06
N GLY A 41 42.55 -14.03 16.37
CA GLY A 41 43.42 -12.96 15.85
C GLY A 41 44.46 -13.23 14.74
N VAL A 42 44.40 -12.36 13.72
CA VAL A 42 45.52 -11.73 12.97
C VAL A 42 45.55 -11.99 11.45
N LYS A 43 45.22 -10.91 10.74
CA LYS A 43 45.79 -10.33 9.50
C LYS A 43 46.44 -11.25 8.44
N SER A 44 45.94 -11.05 7.22
CA SER A 44 46.66 -10.58 6.01
C SER A 44 46.74 -11.52 4.79
N ARG A 45 46.36 -10.92 3.66
CA ARG A 45 47.00 -10.93 2.34
C ARG A 45 47.18 -12.24 1.55
N ASN A 46 46.65 -12.12 0.33
CA ASN A 46 47.27 -12.38 -0.98
C ASN A 46 47.16 -13.78 -1.61
N TYR A 47 46.66 -13.73 -2.86
CA TYR A 47 47.05 -14.49 -4.05
C TYR A 47 46.95 -16.01 -4.02
N LEU A 48 46.21 -16.56 -5.00
CA LEU A 48 46.81 -17.37 -6.07
C LEU A 48 45.81 -17.60 -7.20
N ASP A 49 46.24 -17.16 -8.37
CA ASP A 49 45.81 -17.54 -9.71
C ASP A 49 46.27 -18.98 -9.99
N LEU A 50 45.56 -19.74 -10.83
CA LEU A 50 46.10 -20.89 -11.57
C LEU A 50 45.10 -21.33 -12.67
N SER A 51 45.60 -21.23 -13.89
CA SER A 51 45.04 -21.66 -15.18
C SER A 51 45.39 -23.13 -15.50
N ALA A 52 44.98 -23.55 -16.72
CA ALA A 52 45.35 -24.76 -17.49
C ALA A 52 44.56 -26.04 -17.14
N ASP A 53 44.16 -26.92 -18.07
CA ASP A 53 44.31 -27.06 -19.52
C ASP A 53 43.37 -28.20 -19.98
N ALA A 54 42.94 -28.21 -21.25
CA ALA A 54 42.91 -29.41 -22.10
C ALA A 54 42.46 -29.10 -23.54
N THR A 55 43.30 -29.53 -24.47
CA THR A 55 43.35 -29.30 -25.92
C THR A 55 42.90 -30.51 -26.74
N GLY A 56 42.61 -30.27 -28.03
CA GLY A 56 42.76 -31.20 -29.15
C GLY A 56 41.61 -31.14 -30.18
N LEU A 57 41.76 -31.28 -31.50
CA LEU A 57 42.87 -31.24 -32.49
C LEU A 57 42.19 -31.40 -33.90
N TYR A 58 42.51 -30.54 -34.90
CA TYR A 58 42.67 -30.76 -36.38
C TYR A 58 41.49 -31.35 -37.25
N ASP A 59 41.27 -31.08 -38.56
CA ASP A 59 42.03 -30.41 -39.64
C ASP A 59 41.17 -30.04 -40.91
N HIS A 60 41.71 -29.10 -41.71
CA HIS A 60 41.60 -28.77 -43.15
C HIS A 60 40.30 -28.85 -44.01
N ASN A 61 39.94 -27.73 -44.67
CA ASN A 61 40.19 -27.52 -46.13
C ASN A 61 40.00 -26.03 -46.54
N ASP A 62 41.02 -25.45 -47.16
CA ASP A 62 41.02 -24.14 -47.82
C ASP A 62 40.66 -24.29 -49.33
N ASP A 63 40.42 -23.16 -49.99
CA ASP A 63 40.36 -22.96 -51.46
C ASP A 63 39.05 -23.28 -52.21
N GLU A 64 38.02 -22.47 -51.98
CA GLU A 64 37.21 -21.95 -53.09
C GLU A 64 36.52 -20.64 -52.67
N ILE A 65 36.37 -19.70 -53.61
CA ILE A 65 35.77 -18.35 -53.45
C ILE A 65 36.78 -17.23 -53.11
N ALA A 66 37.92 -17.22 -53.81
CA ALA A 66 38.68 -16.01 -54.08
C ALA A 66 38.65 -15.70 -55.58
N ARG A 67 37.46 -15.37 -56.14
CA ARG A 67 37.31 -14.78 -57.49
C ARG A 67 35.88 -14.32 -57.81
N SER A 68 35.39 -13.32 -57.10
CA SER A 68 34.33 -12.44 -57.59
C SER A 68 34.21 -11.19 -56.72
N VAL A 69 35.28 -10.41 -56.66
CA VAL A 69 35.26 -9.01 -56.21
C VAL A 69 35.24 -8.14 -57.46
N HIS A 70 34.06 -7.70 -57.90
CA HIS A 70 33.85 -6.41 -58.55
C HIS A 70 32.35 -6.07 -58.56
N GLN A 71 32.03 -4.87 -58.05
CA GLN A 71 30.70 -4.30 -57.74
C GLN A 71 30.10 -4.87 -56.43
N VAL A 72 29.97 -4.14 -55.32
CA VAL A 72 29.45 -2.77 -55.15
C VAL A 72 30.12 -2.13 -53.91
N ARG A 73 30.50 -0.86 -54.03
CA ARG A 73 31.01 0.00 -52.94
C ARG A 73 29.86 0.48 -52.04
N GLY A 74 30.12 0.61 -50.74
CA GLY A 74 29.34 1.48 -49.84
C GLY A 74 28.97 0.82 -48.51
N ALA A 75 29.76 1.12 -47.48
CA ALA A 75 29.41 0.83 -46.10
C ALA A 75 28.31 1.79 -45.63
N ASP A 76 27.31 1.29 -44.89
CA ASP A 76 26.62 2.10 -43.89
C ASP A 76 26.24 1.25 -42.67
N ARG A 77 26.74 1.70 -41.53
CA ARG A 77 26.38 1.27 -40.18
C ARG A 77 24.90 1.58 -39.95
N PRO A 78 24.16 0.82 -39.12
CA PRO A 78 22.79 1.17 -38.80
C PRO A 78 22.78 2.56 -38.14
N THR A 79 22.27 3.53 -38.88
CA THR A 79 22.08 4.91 -38.44
C THR A 79 20.99 4.89 -37.36
N ILE A 80 21.36 5.23 -36.13
CA ILE A 80 20.41 5.65 -35.11
C ILE A 80 19.86 6.98 -35.61
N VAL A 81 18.63 6.97 -36.11
CA VAL A 81 17.91 8.22 -36.40
C VAL A 81 17.49 8.79 -35.05
N GLU A 82 18.25 9.78 -34.56
CA GLU A 82 17.84 10.66 -33.47
C GLU A 82 16.76 11.60 -33.99
N ASP A 83 15.53 11.09 -34.01
CA ASP A 83 14.34 11.89 -34.22
C ASP A 83 14.06 12.68 -32.92
N LYS A 84 14.55 13.91 -32.86
CA LYS A 84 14.11 14.93 -31.89
C LYS A 84 12.64 15.24 -32.16
N TYR A 85 11.71 14.75 -31.33
CA TYR A 85 10.30 15.11 -31.44
C TYR A 85 9.70 15.60 -30.12
N GLU A 86 8.95 16.68 -30.26
CA GLU A 86 8.15 17.38 -29.26
C GLU A 86 7.05 16.46 -28.69
N ASP A 87 6.89 16.48 -27.36
CA ASP A 87 5.76 16.05 -26.52
C ASP A 87 4.63 15.20 -27.16
N GLY A 88 4.98 14.09 -27.82
CA GLY A 88 4.08 13.19 -28.54
C GLY A 88 4.15 11.76 -27.99
N ASP A 89 3.08 10.97 -28.19
CA ASP A 89 3.01 9.57 -27.77
C ASP A 89 4.06 8.70 -28.48
N VAL A 90 5.00 8.12 -27.74
CA VAL A 90 5.99 7.17 -28.28
C VAL A 90 5.46 5.75 -28.14
N THR A 91 5.35 5.03 -29.25
CA THR A 91 4.98 3.60 -29.25
C THR A 91 6.23 2.75 -29.40
N CYS A 92 6.51 1.86 -28.45
CA CYS A 92 7.71 1.00 -28.53
C CYS A 92 7.49 -0.21 -29.44
N HIS A 93 8.39 -0.47 -30.39
CA HIS A 93 8.27 -1.59 -31.34
C HIS A 93 8.62 -2.97 -30.77
N ARG A 94 9.08 -3.05 -29.51
CA ARG A 94 9.39 -4.33 -28.87
C ARG A 94 8.08 -5.00 -28.42
N ARG A 95 7.79 -6.18 -28.96
CA ARG A 95 6.57 -6.93 -28.62
C ARG A 95 6.65 -7.41 -27.18
N VAL A 96 5.76 -6.91 -26.34
CA VAL A 96 5.47 -7.49 -25.04
C VAL A 96 4.07 -8.09 -25.13
N ASN A 97 3.92 -9.39 -24.86
CA ASN A 97 2.61 -10.03 -24.93
C ASN A 97 1.76 -9.62 -23.70
N VAL A 98 1.02 -8.52 -23.86
CA VAL A 98 0.15 -7.91 -22.82
C VAL A 98 -0.87 -8.89 -22.26
N TYR A 99 -1.32 -9.86 -23.07
CA TYR A 99 -2.32 -10.86 -22.67
C TYR A 99 -1.79 -11.82 -21.58
N ASN A 100 -0.48 -12.10 -21.59
CA ASN A 100 0.16 -12.88 -20.53
C ASN A 100 0.43 -12.02 -19.29
N ILE A 101 0.70 -10.72 -19.44
CA ILE A 101 0.94 -9.82 -18.30
C ILE A 101 -0.35 -9.53 -17.53
N SER A 102 -1.46 -9.27 -18.22
CA SER A 102 -2.73 -9.07 -17.52
C SER A 102 -3.13 -10.33 -16.76
N LYS A 103 -3.14 -11.52 -17.39
CA LYS A 103 -3.49 -12.76 -16.68
C LYS A 103 -2.55 -13.15 -15.53
N ALA A 104 -1.23 -12.98 -15.69
CA ALA A 104 -0.27 -13.41 -14.68
C ALA A 104 -0.14 -12.46 -13.47
N TYR A 105 -0.40 -11.15 -13.65
CA TYR A 105 -0.20 -10.12 -12.62
C TYR A 105 -1.50 -9.52 -12.06
N LEU A 106 -2.67 -10.05 -12.42
CA LEU A 106 -3.99 -9.54 -12.01
C LEU A 106 -4.24 -9.50 -10.49
N ASN A 107 -3.38 -10.10 -9.66
CA ASN A 107 -3.70 -10.39 -8.25
C ASN A 107 -2.65 -10.01 -7.20
N LEU A 108 -1.57 -9.30 -7.51
CA LEU A 108 -0.59 -8.95 -6.48
C LEU A 108 -0.67 -7.47 -6.15
N ASP A 109 -1.49 -7.15 -5.15
CA ASP A 109 -1.43 -5.88 -4.40
C ASP A 109 -0.14 -5.85 -3.56
N ASN A 110 1.00 -5.73 -4.24
CA ASN A 110 2.32 -5.80 -3.62
C ASN A 110 3.21 -4.65 -4.07
N TRP A 111 4.25 -4.42 -3.28
CA TRP A 111 5.33 -3.52 -3.66
C TRP A 111 6.16 -4.12 -4.80
N GLN A 112 6.51 -3.27 -5.75
CA GLN A 112 7.30 -3.64 -6.91
C GLN A 112 8.53 -2.73 -7.05
N THR A 113 9.64 -3.34 -7.44
CA THR A 113 10.93 -2.65 -7.60
C THR A 113 11.02 -2.02 -8.98
N VAL A 114 11.15 -0.69 -9.03
CA VAL A 114 11.53 0.01 -10.27
C VAL A 114 13.04 0.08 -10.37
N ILE A 115 13.66 0.54 -9.28
CA ILE A 115 15.11 0.64 -9.13
C ILE A 115 15.45 0.04 -7.78
N LYS A 116 16.22 -1.05 -7.81
CA LYS A 116 16.67 -1.75 -6.60
C LYS A 116 17.29 -0.76 -5.59
N ASP A 117 16.84 -0.86 -4.35
CA ASP A 117 17.28 -0.07 -3.18
C ASP A 117 17.04 1.45 -3.29
N ARG A 118 16.30 1.91 -4.32
CA ARG A 118 16.12 3.35 -4.59
C ARG A 118 14.69 3.77 -4.89
N LEU A 119 13.93 3.01 -5.67
CA LEU A 119 12.58 3.37 -6.10
C LEU A 119 11.67 2.15 -6.13
N TYR A 120 10.58 2.24 -5.36
CA TYR A 120 9.56 1.22 -5.24
C TYR A 120 8.18 1.83 -5.47
N VAL A 121 7.29 1.07 -6.08
CA VAL A 121 5.91 1.48 -6.40
C VAL A 121 4.94 0.43 -5.90
N TYR A 122 3.76 0.85 -5.45
CA TYR A 122 2.76 -0.05 -4.83
C TYR A 122 1.47 -0.13 -5.63
N SER A 123 0.88 1.00 -5.99
CA SER A 123 -0.41 1.02 -6.68
C SER A 123 -0.53 2.11 -7.73
N ALA A 124 -1.38 1.86 -8.73
CA ALA A 124 -1.64 2.75 -9.83
C ALA A 124 -3.14 2.92 -10.05
N HIS A 125 -3.59 4.17 -10.26
CA HIS A 125 -5.00 4.51 -10.37
C HIS A 125 -5.21 5.54 -11.47
N VAL A 126 -6.28 5.41 -12.24
CA VAL A 126 -6.72 6.48 -13.13
C VAL A 126 -7.47 7.54 -12.31
N ASP A 127 -7.04 8.78 -12.46
CA ASP A 127 -7.74 9.98 -12.03
C ASP A 127 -8.35 10.70 -13.24
N PRO A 128 -9.66 10.54 -13.49
CA PRO A 128 -10.35 11.15 -14.62
C PRO A 128 -10.91 12.55 -14.29
N ARG A 129 -10.70 13.09 -13.08
CA ARG A 129 -11.36 14.33 -12.63
C ARG A 129 -11.03 15.54 -13.52
N ARG A 130 -9.86 15.53 -14.17
CA ARG A 130 -9.49 16.56 -15.14
C ARG A 130 -9.88 16.10 -16.55
N ARG A 131 -10.89 16.73 -17.13
CA ARG A 131 -11.30 16.49 -18.52
C ARG A 131 -10.12 16.72 -19.47
N ASN A 132 -9.93 15.82 -20.43
CA ASN A 132 -8.85 15.82 -21.45
C ASN A 132 -7.42 15.71 -20.89
N LEU A 133 -7.24 15.62 -19.57
CA LEU A 133 -5.94 15.53 -18.90
C LEU A 133 -5.99 14.48 -17.78
N SER A 134 -6.76 13.41 -18.03
CA SER A 134 -6.86 12.27 -17.14
C SER A 134 -5.48 11.65 -16.96
N THR A 135 -5.17 11.23 -15.75
CA THR A 135 -3.80 10.91 -15.33
C THR A 135 -3.78 9.55 -14.65
N ILE A 136 -2.81 8.70 -14.99
CA ILE A 136 -2.43 7.55 -14.19
C ILE A 136 -1.55 8.06 -13.05
N ARG A 137 -2.01 7.91 -11.81
CA ARG A 137 -1.26 8.24 -10.59
C ARG A 137 -0.72 6.97 -9.98
N ILE A 138 0.60 6.91 -9.83
CA ILE A 138 1.32 5.77 -9.28
C ILE A 138 1.93 6.20 -7.94
N PHE A 139 1.59 5.49 -6.86
CA PHE A 139 2.11 5.80 -5.52
C PHE A 139 3.22 4.85 -5.13
N GLY A 140 4.23 5.37 -4.44
CA GLY A 140 5.42 4.63 -4.08
C GLY A 140 6.33 5.38 -3.12
N ILE A 141 7.58 4.91 -3.02
CA ILE A 141 8.62 5.51 -2.20
C ILE A 141 9.93 5.60 -2.99
N ILE A 142 10.68 6.67 -2.75
CA ILE A 142 12.00 6.90 -3.35
C ILE A 142 13.02 7.29 -2.29
N LYS A 143 14.27 6.87 -2.44
CA LYS A 143 15.36 7.27 -1.53
C LYS A 143 15.54 8.79 -1.58
N SER A 144 15.66 9.43 -0.41
CA SER A 144 15.65 10.90 -0.28
C SER A 144 16.74 11.61 -1.09
N GLU A 145 17.93 11.01 -1.20
CA GLU A 145 19.06 11.54 -1.97
C GLU A 145 18.76 11.68 -3.47
N GLU A 146 17.89 10.82 -4.02
CA GLU A 146 17.51 10.85 -5.45
C GLU A 146 16.68 12.09 -5.79
N VAL A 147 16.00 12.67 -4.81
CA VAL A 147 15.18 13.88 -4.97
C VAL A 147 15.95 15.14 -4.61
N LEU A 148 16.74 15.11 -3.52
CA LEU A 148 17.41 16.28 -2.98
C LEU A 148 18.74 16.61 -3.71
N GLY A 149 19.33 15.65 -4.41
CA GLY A 149 20.72 15.72 -4.87
C GLY A 149 20.97 16.06 -6.33
N ARG A 150 19.97 16.38 -7.17
CA ARG A 150 20.20 16.55 -8.63
C ARG A 150 19.73 17.89 -9.20
N LYS A 151 20.69 18.64 -9.76
CA LYS A 151 20.45 19.71 -10.75
C LYS A 151 19.99 19.16 -12.12
N THR A 152 20.12 17.84 -12.35
CA THR A 152 19.72 17.12 -13.57
C THR A 152 19.11 15.76 -13.19
N ALA A 153 17.86 15.73 -12.73
CA ALA A 153 17.17 14.47 -12.49
C ALA A 153 16.90 13.75 -13.82
N LYS A 154 17.32 12.47 -13.94
CA LYS A 154 16.92 11.64 -15.07
C LYS A 154 15.38 11.53 -15.09
N PRO A 155 14.74 11.63 -16.26
CA PRO A 155 13.29 11.47 -16.38
C PRO A 155 12.87 10.04 -16.04
N TYR A 156 11.64 9.90 -15.56
CA TYR A 156 10.95 8.62 -15.44
C TYR A 156 9.91 8.52 -16.54
N TYR A 157 9.60 7.30 -16.98
CA TYR A 157 8.62 7.03 -18.03
C TYR A 157 7.61 6.00 -17.57
N CYS A 158 6.35 6.19 -17.95
CA CYS A 158 5.32 5.17 -17.87
C CYS A 158 5.23 4.42 -19.19
N GLN A 159 5.34 3.10 -19.16
CA GLN A 159 4.98 2.24 -20.29
C GLN A 159 3.59 1.67 -20.03
N ILE A 160 2.59 2.14 -20.78
CA ILE A 160 1.18 1.83 -20.58
C ILE A 160 0.77 0.73 -21.55
N TYR A 161 0.45 -0.45 -21.01
CA TYR A 161 0.02 -1.61 -21.76
C TYR A 161 -1.50 -1.75 -21.65
N SER A 162 -2.20 -1.47 -22.75
CA SER A 162 -3.65 -1.64 -22.83
C SER A 162 -4.02 -3.03 -23.35
N GLU A 163 -5.07 -3.62 -22.80
CA GLU A 163 -5.62 -4.89 -23.27
C GLU A 163 -5.96 -4.81 -24.77
N GLY A 164 -5.49 -5.80 -25.54
CA GLY A 164 -5.64 -5.84 -27.00
C GLY A 164 -4.55 -5.09 -27.78
N SER A 165 -3.72 -4.27 -27.14
CA SER A 165 -2.60 -3.58 -27.79
C SER A 165 -1.34 -4.47 -27.85
N ARG A 166 -0.59 -4.39 -28.95
CA ARG A 166 0.68 -5.13 -29.15
C ARG A 166 1.92 -4.42 -28.60
N HIS A 167 1.81 -3.12 -28.36
CA HIS A 167 2.91 -2.25 -27.99
C HIS A 167 2.46 -1.30 -26.87
N PRO A 168 3.33 -0.97 -25.90
CA PRO A 168 3.01 0.04 -24.91
C PRO A 168 3.05 1.44 -25.52
N VAL A 169 2.23 2.32 -24.96
CA VAL A 169 2.37 3.76 -25.13
C VAL A 169 3.27 4.31 -24.02
N VAL A 170 4.29 5.07 -24.38
CA VAL A 170 5.24 5.66 -23.43
C VAL A 170 4.90 7.12 -23.19
N LYS A 171 4.81 7.47 -21.90
CA LYS A 171 4.57 8.84 -21.43
C LYS A 171 5.61 9.24 -20.41
N THR A 172 6.06 10.48 -20.45
CA THR A 172 6.91 11.05 -19.40
C THR A 172 6.14 11.10 -18.08
N ALA A 173 6.77 10.63 -17.00
CA ALA A 173 6.21 10.64 -15.66
C ALA A 173 6.64 11.90 -14.91
N LYS A 174 5.66 12.63 -14.38
CA LYS A 174 5.89 13.77 -13.49
C LYS A 174 6.04 13.24 -12.07
N LEU A 175 7.26 13.32 -11.54
CA LEU A 175 7.55 12.97 -10.15
C LEU A 175 7.13 14.11 -9.23
N ARG A 176 6.36 13.78 -8.19
CA ARG A 176 6.06 14.67 -7.09
C ARG A 176 6.33 13.97 -5.77
N THR A 177 7.04 14.64 -4.87
CA THR A 177 7.12 14.19 -3.49
C THR A 177 5.86 14.60 -2.75
N ILE A 178 5.30 13.64 -2.01
CA ILE A 178 4.24 13.90 -1.05
C ILE A 178 4.96 14.23 0.25
N GLN A 179 4.81 15.47 0.73
CA GLN A 179 5.52 15.97 1.90
C GLN A 179 5.38 14.98 3.06
N GLY A 180 6.48 14.65 3.71
CA GLY A 180 6.53 13.65 4.79
C GLY A 180 7.26 14.19 6.01
N HIS A 181 7.62 13.29 6.93
CA HIS A 181 8.51 13.64 8.03
C HIS A 181 9.86 14.16 7.47
N ASN A 182 10.40 15.22 8.08
CA ASN A 182 11.73 15.71 7.72
C ASN A 182 12.77 14.67 8.16
N HIS A 183 13.85 14.50 7.38
CA HIS A 183 14.98 13.59 7.66
C HIS A 183 14.76 12.09 7.46
N THR A 184 13.76 11.66 6.69
CA THR A 184 13.58 10.23 6.37
C THR A 184 14.55 9.76 5.27
N THR A 185 14.99 8.51 5.34
CA THR A 185 15.76 7.82 4.28
C THR A 185 14.98 7.69 2.98
N PHE A 186 13.66 7.46 3.04
CA PHE A 186 12.77 7.42 1.89
C PHE A 186 11.69 8.51 1.98
N ARG A 187 11.29 9.02 0.82
CA ARG A 187 10.15 9.93 0.65
C ARG A 187 9.02 9.22 -0.07
N VAL A 188 7.79 9.50 0.34
CA VAL A 188 6.60 9.10 -0.40
C VAL A 188 6.48 9.94 -1.66
N ILE A 189 6.10 9.30 -2.76
CA ILE A 189 6.01 9.92 -4.07
C ILE A 189 4.73 9.58 -4.79
N GLU A 190 4.41 10.44 -5.72
CA GLU A 190 3.50 10.21 -6.83
C GLU A 190 4.29 10.31 -8.14
N LEU A 191 4.12 9.34 -9.03
CA LEU A 191 4.46 9.45 -10.45
C LEU A 191 3.17 9.60 -11.25
N ALA A 192 3.03 10.73 -11.94
CA ALA A 192 1.84 11.08 -12.70
C ALA A 192 2.12 11.02 -14.20
N CYS A 193 1.36 10.20 -14.93
CA CYS A 193 1.47 10.04 -16.38
C CYS A 193 0.13 10.34 -17.06
N GLN A 194 0.14 11.19 -18.08
CA GLN A 194 -1.08 11.51 -18.82
C GLN A 194 -1.61 10.29 -19.57
N LEU A 195 -2.91 10.05 -19.53
CA LEU A 195 -3.54 9.01 -20.32
C LEU A 195 -3.45 9.32 -21.82
N PRO A 196 -3.22 8.31 -22.68
CA PRO A 196 -3.09 8.53 -24.13
C PRO A 196 -4.42 8.74 -24.85
N SER A 197 -5.53 8.39 -24.21
CA SER A 197 -6.88 8.53 -24.78
C SER A 197 -7.92 8.74 -23.67
N ASP A 198 -9.18 8.89 -24.06
CA ASP A 198 -10.30 9.07 -23.15
C ASP A 198 -10.35 7.92 -22.11
N PRO A 199 -10.34 8.21 -20.79
CA PRO A 199 -10.47 7.19 -19.76
C PRO A 199 -11.71 6.30 -19.92
N TRP A 200 -12.81 6.82 -20.47
CA TRP A 200 -14.05 6.05 -20.59
C TRP A 200 -13.97 4.95 -21.66
N THR A 201 -13.16 5.15 -22.70
CA THR A 201 -13.01 4.20 -23.81
C THR A 201 -11.80 3.28 -23.65
N ILE A 202 -10.80 3.66 -22.86
CA ILE A 202 -9.56 2.87 -22.73
C ILE A 202 -9.85 1.53 -22.01
N PRO A 203 -9.37 0.37 -22.51
CA PRO A 203 -9.65 -0.92 -21.89
C PRO A 203 -8.86 -1.10 -20.58
N ARG A 204 -8.80 -2.32 -20.03
CA ARG A 204 -7.97 -2.60 -18.85
C ARG A 204 -6.50 -2.35 -19.18
N MET A 205 -5.76 -1.86 -18.19
CA MET A 205 -4.36 -1.47 -18.38
C MET A 205 -3.45 -1.97 -17.27
N VAL A 206 -2.19 -2.16 -17.66
CA VAL A 206 -1.04 -2.32 -16.77
C VAL A 206 -0.07 -1.19 -17.07
N VAL A 207 0.59 -0.66 -16.05
CA VAL A 207 1.63 0.36 -16.19
C VAL A 207 2.94 -0.12 -15.59
N SER A 208 4.01 0.12 -16.31
CA SER A 208 5.39 -0.06 -15.84
C SER A 208 6.07 1.29 -15.71
N VAL A 209 7.05 1.39 -14.81
CA VAL A 209 7.85 2.61 -14.64
C VAL A 209 9.28 2.29 -15.05
N THR A 210 9.90 3.13 -15.86
CA THR A 210 11.29 2.96 -16.29
C THR A 210 12.05 4.28 -16.20
N THR A 211 13.38 4.21 -16.23
CA THR A 211 14.26 5.40 -16.32
C THR A 211 14.64 5.75 -17.74
N GLU A 212 14.35 4.86 -18.69
CA GLU A 212 14.67 4.98 -20.11
C GLU A 212 13.47 4.52 -20.93
N MET A 213 13.16 5.24 -22.01
CA MET A 213 12.05 4.90 -22.89
C MET A 213 12.27 3.52 -23.54
N CYS A 214 11.21 2.73 -23.67
CA CYS A 214 11.22 1.46 -24.39
C CYS A 214 12.20 0.41 -23.85
N THR A 215 12.54 0.50 -22.57
CA THR A 215 13.36 -0.50 -21.87
C THR A 215 12.50 -1.59 -21.24
N GLU A 216 13.10 -2.76 -21.02
CA GLU A 216 12.41 -3.86 -20.35
C GLU A 216 12.16 -3.50 -18.88
N PRO A 217 10.90 -3.46 -18.42
CA PRO A 217 10.60 -3.05 -17.06
C PRO A 217 10.74 -4.21 -16.06
N ASN A 218 11.05 -3.88 -14.81
CA ASN A 218 11.07 -4.85 -13.70
C ASN A 218 9.75 -4.86 -12.89
N ASN A 219 8.76 -4.08 -13.32
CA ASN A 219 7.51 -3.87 -12.61
C ASN A 219 6.32 -3.78 -13.58
N HIS A 220 5.16 -4.27 -13.15
CA HIS A 220 3.90 -4.27 -13.87
C HIS A 220 2.76 -4.08 -12.87
N ILE A 221 2.23 -2.86 -12.76
CA ILE A 221 1.14 -2.54 -11.83
C ILE A 221 -0.18 -2.47 -12.59
N VAL A 222 -1.19 -3.19 -12.11
CA VAL A 222 -2.55 -3.06 -12.63
C VAL A 222 -3.08 -1.64 -12.34
N VAL A 223 -3.55 -0.96 -13.38
CA VAL A 223 -4.10 0.39 -13.24
C VAL A 223 -5.59 0.29 -12.89
N ARG A 224 -5.96 0.79 -11.72
CA ARG A 224 -7.35 0.77 -11.25
C ARG A 224 -8.19 1.84 -11.96
N GLN A 225 -9.33 1.42 -12.50
CA GLN A 225 -10.29 2.26 -13.23
C GLN A 225 -11.63 2.35 -12.48
N ASN A 226 -11.57 2.76 -11.21
CA ASN A 226 -12.70 2.68 -10.28
C ASN A 226 -13.94 3.48 -10.74
N TYR A 227 -13.74 4.58 -11.47
CA TYR A 227 -14.81 5.41 -12.05
C TYR A 227 -15.77 4.65 -12.98
N LYS A 228 -15.38 3.47 -13.50
CA LYS A 228 -16.26 2.62 -14.33
C LYS A 228 -17.26 1.80 -13.54
N ASN A 229 -17.05 1.65 -12.22
CA ASN A 229 -17.83 0.73 -11.40
C ASN A 229 -18.98 1.40 -10.64
N GLY A 230 -18.99 2.74 -10.58
CA GLY A 230 -19.93 3.51 -9.78
C GLY A 230 -19.76 3.34 -8.26
N PHE A 231 -20.50 4.14 -7.49
CA PHE A 231 -20.49 4.10 -6.04
C PHE A 231 -21.11 2.80 -5.51
N LYS A 232 -20.43 2.17 -4.55
CA LYS A 232 -20.84 0.92 -3.89
C LYS A 232 -21.08 1.08 -2.40
N THR A 233 -20.43 2.05 -1.77
CA THR A 233 -20.50 2.28 -0.32
C THR A 233 -20.80 3.74 -0.04
N ASN A 234 -21.54 4.00 1.03
CA ASN A 234 -21.73 5.36 1.54
C ASN A 234 -20.51 5.77 2.38
N PHE A 235 -20.09 4.94 3.33
CA PHE A 235 -18.86 5.16 4.09
C PHE A 235 -17.91 3.98 3.96
N THR A 236 -16.65 4.26 3.66
CA THR A 236 -15.57 3.29 3.77
C THR A 236 -14.56 3.77 4.80
N LEU A 237 -14.22 2.89 5.74
CA LEU A 237 -13.27 3.15 6.79
C LEU A 237 -11.88 2.67 6.37
N CYS A 238 -10.89 3.54 6.39
CA CYS A 238 -9.49 3.20 6.21
C CYS A 238 -8.82 3.17 7.59
N LEU A 239 -8.22 2.03 7.95
CA LEU A 239 -7.32 1.99 9.08
C LEU A 239 -6.09 2.84 8.76
N ASP A 240 -5.80 3.84 9.60
CA ASP A 240 -4.69 4.78 9.43
C ASP A 240 -3.34 4.22 9.92
N GLY A 241 -3.26 2.89 10.09
CA GLY A 241 -2.07 2.14 10.48
C GLY A 241 -2.00 0.77 9.80
N VAL A 242 -1.00 -0.03 10.18
CA VAL A 242 -0.85 -1.41 9.72
C VAL A 242 -1.16 -2.43 10.80
N LEU A 243 -1.63 -3.60 10.38
CA LEU A 243 -1.65 -4.81 11.17
C LEU A 243 -0.24 -5.41 11.17
N LYS A 244 0.34 -5.61 12.35
CA LYS A 244 1.68 -6.13 12.56
C LYS A 244 1.68 -7.10 13.74
N HIS A 245 2.79 -7.80 13.94
CA HIS A 245 2.94 -8.68 15.08
C HIS A 245 2.73 -7.90 16.39
N GLY A 246 1.88 -8.43 17.27
CA GLY A 246 1.49 -7.76 18.51
C GLY A 246 0.50 -6.60 18.35
N THR A 247 -0.01 -6.33 17.14
CA THR A 247 -1.16 -5.41 16.96
C THR A 247 -2.35 -5.96 17.73
N ALA A 248 -2.81 -5.17 18.71
CA ALA A 248 -4.06 -5.22 19.47
C ALA A 248 -4.53 -6.62 19.97
N LYS A 249 -5.23 -6.62 21.11
CA LYS A 249 -6.03 -7.80 21.48
C LYS A 249 -7.23 -7.93 20.51
N SER A 250 -7.67 -9.15 20.25
CA SER A 250 -8.78 -9.44 19.33
C SER A 250 -10.06 -8.69 19.67
N ASN A 251 -10.33 -8.45 20.95
CA ASN A 251 -11.51 -7.73 21.41
C ASN A 251 -11.56 -6.28 20.92
N PHE A 252 -10.42 -5.58 20.86
CA PHE A 252 -10.38 -4.21 20.33
C PHE A 252 -10.65 -4.17 18.84
N LEU A 253 -10.07 -5.10 18.05
CA LEU A 253 -10.32 -5.14 16.62
C LEU A 253 -11.81 -5.38 16.35
N VAL A 254 -12.42 -6.32 17.07
CA VAL A 254 -13.84 -6.64 16.93
C VAL A 254 -14.70 -5.46 17.36
N GLU A 255 -14.43 -4.84 18.51
CA GLU A 255 -15.12 -3.62 18.96
C GLU A 255 -14.97 -2.49 17.93
N TRP A 256 -13.76 -2.27 17.43
CA TRP A 256 -13.45 -1.23 16.47
C TRP A 256 -14.23 -1.40 15.17
N ILE A 257 -14.21 -2.59 14.57
CA ILE A 257 -14.99 -2.88 13.36
C ILE A 257 -16.48 -2.73 13.65
N GLU A 258 -17.00 -3.36 14.70
CA GLU A 258 -18.45 -3.43 14.95
C GLU A 258 -19.06 -2.09 15.33
N LEU A 259 -18.34 -1.25 16.10
CA LEU A 259 -18.81 0.10 16.42
C LEU A 259 -18.75 1.02 15.20
N ASN A 260 -17.71 0.94 14.37
CA ASN A 260 -17.67 1.70 13.12
C ASN A 260 -18.78 1.28 12.14
N VAL A 261 -19.16 0.00 12.10
CA VAL A 261 -20.34 -0.45 11.34
C VAL A 261 -21.63 0.13 11.91
N LEU A 262 -21.77 0.20 13.23
CA LEU A 262 -22.93 0.86 13.87
C LEU A 262 -23.00 2.36 13.54
N LEU A 263 -21.85 3.02 13.38
CA LEU A 263 -21.74 4.43 13.00
C LEU A 263 -22.01 4.68 11.51
N GLY A 264 -21.95 3.64 10.67
CA GLY A 264 -22.33 3.71 9.26
C GLY A 264 -21.29 3.19 8.27
N ALA A 265 -20.19 2.59 8.71
CA ALA A 265 -19.21 1.99 7.81
C ALA A 265 -19.80 0.78 7.05
N ASP A 266 -19.77 0.85 5.72
CA ASP A 266 -20.20 -0.25 4.85
C ASP A 266 -19.06 -1.21 4.52
N HIS A 267 -17.83 -0.70 4.52
CA HIS A 267 -16.63 -1.47 4.22
C HIS A 267 -15.40 -0.92 4.96
N VAL A 268 -14.43 -1.78 5.24
CA VAL A 268 -13.19 -1.41 5.95
C VAL A 268 -11.95 -1.86 5.19
N PHE A 269 -10.99 -0.97 4.98
CA PHE A 269 -9.67 -1.26 4.44
C PHE A 269 -8.63 -1.33 5.55
N MET A 270 -7.82 -2.38 5.51
CA MET A 270 -6.69 -2.59 6.40
C MET A 270 -5.47 -3.05 5.60
N TYR A 271 -4.29 -2.85 6.17
CA TYR A 271 -3.02 -3.20 5.55
C TYR A 271 -2.26 -4.14 6.47
N ASN A 272 -1.87 -5.29 5.96
CA ASN A 272 -1.16 -6.32 6.70
C ASN A 272 0.35 -6.24 6.41
N PHE A 273 1.14 -5.87 7.41
CA PHE A 273 2.59 -5.81 7.29
C PHE A 273 3.27 -7.11 7.75
N THR A 274 3.25 -7.40 9.06
CA THR A 274 3.87 -8.62 9.61
C THR A 274 2.87 -9.65 10.14
N GLY A 275 1.57 -9.42 9.95
CA GLY A 275 0.52 -10.34 10.40
C GLY A 275 0.22 -10.25 11.90
N SER A 276 -0.90 -10.84 12.30
CA SER A 276 -1.17 -11.15 13.71
C SER A 276 -2.02 -12.42 13.78
N ALA A 277 -1.38 -13.54 14.15
CA ALA A 277 -2.05 -14.84 14.26
C ALA A 277 -3.30 -14.81 15.16
N VAL A 278 -3.31 -13.92 16.16
CA VAL A 278 -4.47 -13.71 17.05
C VAL A 278 -5.65 -13.07 16.33
N LEU A 279 -5.39 -12.23 15.31
CA LEU A 279 -6.42 -11.51 14.55
C LEU A 279 -6.91 -12.30 13.33
N ASP A 280 -6.10 -13.23 12.80
CA ASP A 280 -6.39 -13.98 11.57
C ASP A 280 -7.78 -14.63 11.50
N PRO A 281 -8.30 -15.30 12.55
CA PRO A 281 -9.66 -15.86 12.51
C PRO A 281 -10.73 -14.79 12.26
N TYR A 282 -10.59 -13.64 12.93
CA TYR A 282 -11.52 -12.51 12.80
C TYR A 282 -11.42 -11.84 11.44
N LEU A 283 -10.19 -11.62 10.94
CA LEU A 283 -9.97 -11.07 9.59
C LEU A 283 -10.58 -11.98 8.52
N LYS A 284 -10.40 -13.30 8.64
CA LYS A 284 -11.02 -14.29 7.74
C LYS A 284 -12.54 -14.23 7.80
N TYR A 285 -13.13 -14.16 8.99
CA TYR A 285 -14.57 -14.03 9.18
C TYR A 285 -15.15 -12.80 8.49
N TYR A 286 -14.58 -11.62 8.75
CA TYR A 286 -15.09 -10.39 8.16
C TYR A 286 -14.87 -10.31 6.66
N ARG A 287 -13.76 -10.86 6.15
CA ARG A 287 -13.51 -10.96 4.71
C ARG A 287 -14.55 -11.85 4.02
N ARG A 288 -14.92 -12.99 4.62
CA ARG A 288 -16.01 -13.85 4.10
C ARG A 288 -17.37 -13.14 4.08
N LYS A 289 -17.61 -12.24 5.03
CA LYS A 289 -18.81 -11.37 5.04
C LYS A 289 -18.76 -10.22 4.03
N GLY A 290 -17.64 -10.03 3.32
CA GLY A 290 -17.45 -8.90 2.41
C GLY A 290 -17.28 -7.55 3.11
N LEU A 291 -17.09 -7.55 4.43
CA LEU A 291 -17.02 -6.31 5.23
C LEU A 291 -15.64 -5.66 5.18
N ILE A 292 -14.57 -6.46 5.03
CA ILE A 292 -13.21 -5.93 5.03
C ILE A 292 -12.40 -6.36 3.80
N THR A 293 -11.49 -5.48 3.40
CA THR A 293 -10.37 -5.77 2.51
C THR A 293 -9.07 -5.62 3.31
N VAL A 294 -8.25 -6.67 3.31
CA VAL A 294 -6.92 -6.67 3.93
C VAL A 294 -5.89 -6.80 2.82
N LEU A 295 -5.07 -5.77 2.65
CA LEU A 295 -4.06 -5.69 1.59
C LEU A 295 -2.67 -6.07 2.13
N PRO A 296 -1.84 -6.80 1.39
CA PRO A 296 -0.46 -7.02 1.80
C PRO A 296 0.32 -5.70 1.76
N TRP A 297 1.18 -5.51 2.75
CA TRP A 297 1.99 -4.30 2.93
C TRP A 297 3.47 -4.61 3.11
N ASP A 298 3.97 -5.65 2.43
CA ASP A 298 5.35 -6.12 2.52
C ASP A 298 6.32 -5.13 1.86
N ILE A 299 6.77 -4.12 2.61
CA ILE A 299 7.70 -3.09 2.12
C ILE A 299 9.04 -3.75 1.80
N PRO A 300 9.57 -3.64 0.56
CA PRO A 300 10.74 -4.37 0.08
C PRO A 300 12.04 -3.66 0.47
N ILE A 301 12.17 -3.27 1.74
CA ILE A 301 13.37 -2.63 2.28
C ILE A 301 13.96 -3.57 3.32
N ARG A 302 15.25 -3.89 3.17
CA ARG A 302 16.01 -4.55 4.21
C ARG A 302 16.49 -3.49 5.18
N PHE A 303 16.00 -3.57 6.39
CA PHE A 303 16.46 -2.73 7.49
C PHE A 303 17.63 -3.44 8.18
N ARG A 304 18.57 -2.67 8.74
CA ARG A 304 19.74 -3.26 9.39
C ARG A 304 19.38 -3.77 10.79
N GLU A 305 19.91 -4.93 11.16
CA GLU A 305 19.69 -5.57 12.46
C GLU A 305 20.18 -4.73 13.66
N ASP A 306 21.07 -3.76 13.44
CA ASP A 306 21.67 -2.90 14.48
C ASP A 306 20.81 -1.67 14.85
N GLU A 307 19.71 -1.40 14.15
CA GLU A 307 18.77 -0.32 14.46
C GLU A 307 17.64 -0.80 15.42
N HIS A 308 18.00 -1.10 16.68
CA HIS A 308 17.12 -1.35 17.86
C HIS A 308 15.83 -2.19 17.65
N GLU A 309 15.94 -3.49 17.99
CA GLU A 309 15.00 -4.62 17.93
C GLU A 309 13.59 -4.54 18.59
N PHE A 310 13.00 -3.37 18.85
CA PHE A 310 11.62 -3.33 19.40
C PHE A 310 10.71 -2.24 18.81
N TYR A 311 11.24 -1.25 18.10
CA TYR A 311 10.48 -0.12 17.52
C TYR A 311 10.42 -0.12 16.00
N HIS A 312 10.96 -1.17 15.40
CA HIS A 312 11.38 -1.20 14.01
C HIS A 312 10.19 -1.11 13.04
N ASP A 313 9.24 -2.04 13.08
CA ASP A 313 8.14 -2.10 12.10
C ASP A 313 7.22 -0.88 12.10
N PHE A 314 6.90 -0.34 13.29
CA PHE A 314 6.07 0.85 13.39
C PHE A 314 6.80 2.06 12.86
N LEU A 315 8.05 2.30 13.29
CA LEU A 315 8.84 3.42 12.81
C LEU A 315 9.08 3.31 11.30
N ILE A 316 9.24 2.11 10.76
CA ILE A 316 9.40 1.90 9.32
C ILE A 316 8.16 2.34 8.55
N VAL A 317 7.00 1.79 8.90
CA VAL A 317 5.77 2.15 8.19
C VAL A 317 5.47 3.62 8.42
N TRP A 318 5.55 4.09 9.66
CA TRP A 318 5.31 5.47 10.04
C TRP A 318 6.25 6.45 9.32
N ASN A 319 7.55 6.16 9.24
CA ASN A 319 8.53 7.03 8.57
C ASN A 319 8.50 6.91 7.04
N TYR A 320 8.13 5.76 6.48
CA TYR A 320 8.40 5.49 5.06
C TYR A 320 7.15 5.25 4.21
N ALA A 321 6.06 4.70 4.74
CA ALA A 321 4.99 4.16 3.89
C ALA A 321 3.56 4.44 4.36
N GLN A 322 3.32 4.95 5.57
CA GLN A 322 1.98 5.24 6.08
C GLN A 322 1.27 6.24 5.16
N ARG A 323 2.00 7.24 4.63
CA ARG A 323 1.45 8.15 3.63
C ARG A 323 1.14 7.46 2.29
N THR A 324 1.94 6.50 1.83
CA THR A 324 1.61 5.72 0.64
C THR A 324 0.32 4.92 0.85
N MET A 325 0.14 4.35 2.04
CA MET A 325 -1.02 3.58 2.45
C MET A 325 -2.31 4.41 2.43
N ILE A 326 -2.32 5.59 3.06
CA ILE A 326 -3.53 6.43 3.09
C ILE A 326 -3.91 6.93 1.69
N HIS A 327 -2.94 7.19 0.82
CA HIS A 327 -3.22 7.56 -0.59
C HIS A 327 -3.71 6.36 -1.39
N ASP A 328 -3.15 5.17 -1.18
CA ASP A 328 -3.68 3.95 -1.78
C ASP A 328 -5.15 3.74 -1.38
N CYS A 329 -5.50 3.88 -0.10
CA CYS A 329 -6.90 3.76 0.34
C CYS A 329 -7.81 4.83 -0.29
N LEU A 330 -7.33 6.08 -0.40
CA LEU A 330 -8.05 7.18 -1.05
C LEU A 330 -8.36 6.83 -2.50
N TYR A 331 -7.36 6.46 -3.28
CA TYR A 331 -7.53 6.26 -4.72
C TYR A 331 -8.21 4.92 -5.07
N ARG A 332 -8.11 3.89 -4.21
CA ARG A 332 -8.93 2.68 -4.30
C ARG A 332 -10.42 2.95 -4.14
N ASN A 333 -10.76 3.92 -3.31
CA ASN A 333 -12.15 4.25 -2.98
C ASN A 333 -12.68 5.49 -3.71
N MET A 334 -11.84 6.16 -4.50
CA MET A 334 -12.24 7.21 -5.42
C MET A 334 -13.32 6.68 -6.38
N PHE A 335 -14.49 7.32 -6.42
CA PHE A 335 -15.68 6.89 -7.17
C PHE A 335 -16.30 5.56 -6.72
N VAL A 336 -15.87 5.01 -5.56
CA VAL A 336 -16.44 3.78 -4.97
C VAL A 336 -17.18 4.10 -3.68
N ALA A 337 -16.57 4.90 -2.81
CA ALA A 337 -17.15 5.34 -1.56
C ALA A 337 -17.60 6.81 -1.66
N ARG A 338 -18.78 7.14 -1.14
CA ARG A 338 -19.21 8.55 -1.05
C ARG A 338 -18.40 9.34 -0.02
N HIS A 339 -18.02 8.67 1.06
CA HIS A 339 -17.21 9.23 2.12
C HIS A 339 -16.13 8.23 2.57
N LEU A 340 -14.96 8.76 2.93
CA LEU A 340 -13.90 8.01 3.58
C LEU A 340 -13.67 8.49 5.00
N VAL A 341 -13.49 7.55 5.92
CA VAL A 341 -13.14 7.82 7.31
C VAL A 341 -11.75 7.27 7.57
N TYR A 342 -10.87 8.03 8.20
CA TYR A 342 -9.54 7.57 8.60
C TYR A 342 -9.42 7.57 10.11
N LEU A 343 -9.12 6.42 10.71
CA LEU A 343 -9.01 6.24 12.16
C LEU A 343 -7.90 5.27 12.53
N ASP A 344 -7.26 5.49 13.68
CA ASP A 344 -6.44 4.48 14.34
C ASP A 344 -7.33 3.46 15.08
N LEU A 345 -6.78 2.30 15.48
CA LEU A 345 -7.54 1.22 16.17
C LEU A 345 -8.05 1.64 17.56
N ASP A 346 -7.46 2.67 18.16
CA ASP A 346 -7.82 3.24 19.46
C ASP A 346 -8.69 4.51 19.33
N GLU A 347 -9.19 4.80 18.13
CA GLU A 347 -9.94 6.01 17.82
C GLU A 347 -11.31 5.74 17.17
N PHE A 348 -12.30 6.55 17.55
CA PHE A 348 -13.65 6.54 16.97
C PHE A 348 -14.15 7.96 16.77
N ILE A 349 -14.79 8.27 15.65
CA ILE A 349 -15.56 9.53 15.53
C ILE A 349 -16.96 9.28 16.06
N ILE A 350 -17.29 9.83 17.24
CA ILE A 350 -18.54 9.56 17.95
C ILE A 350 -19.46 10.79 17.87
N PRO A 351 -20.73 10.62 17.44
CA PRO A 351 -21.75 11.66 17.60
C PRO A 351 -22.09 11.87 19.07
N GLN A 352 -22.14 13.13 19.51
CA GLN A 352 -22.32 13.45 20.93
C GLN A 352 -23.78 13.60 21.36
N GLU A 353 -24.66 14.02 20.47
CA GLU A 353 -26.09 14.17 20.76
C GLU A 353 -26.75 12.80 20.99
N ALA A 354 -27.72 12.73 21.90
CA ALA A 354 -28.31 11.47 22.35
C ALA A 354 -29.12 10.75 21.25
N ASP A 355 -29.72 11.49 20.34
CA ASP A 355 -30.58 11.02 19.24
C ASP A 355 -29.82 10.81 17.91
N VAL A 356 -28.52 11.11 17.87
CA VAL A 356 -27.67 10.97 16.67
C VAL A 356 -26.85 9.69 16.77
N TRP A 357 -27.01 8.75 15.85
CA TRP A 357 -26.40 7.42 15.94
C TRP A 357 -25.35 7.16 14.87
N THR A 358 -25.38 7.89 13.77
CA THR A 358 -24.54 7.64 12.59
C THR A 358 -23.71 8.86 12.20
N TRP A 359 -22.64 8.62 11.43
CA TRP A 359 -21.87 9.70 10.82
C TRP A 359 -22.69 10.55 9.87
N GLN A 360 -23.64 9.95 9.14
CA GLN A 360 -24.51 10.71 8.25
C GLN A 360 -25.38 11.70 9.01
N GLU A 361 -26.06 11.26 10.08
CA GLU A 361 -26.88 12.14 10.92
C GLU A 361 -26.03 13.24 11.57
N MET A 362 -24.84 12.89 12.04
CA MET A 362 -23.88 13.84 12.62
C MET A 362 -23.43 14.91 11.61
N MET A 363 -23.10 14.52 10.37
CA MET A 363 -22.75 15.46 9.31
C MET A 363 -23.94 16.36 8.93
N ASN A 364 -25.15 15.80 8.84
CA ASN A 364 -26.36 16.58 8.56
C ASN A 364 -26.62 17.66 9.64
N ARG A 365 -26.30 17.39 10.92
CA ARG A 365 -26.38 18.38 12.00
C ARG A 365 -25.30 19.47 11.86
N ALA A 366 -24.12 19.10 11.39
CA ALA A 366 -23.00 20.02 11.21
C ALA A 366 -23.13 20.94 9.99
N ASP A 367 -23.81 20.50 8.94
CA ASP A 367 -23.89 21.20 7.65
C ASP A 367 -24.41 22.64 7.77
N GLY A 368 -25.34 22.91 8.70
CA GLY A 368 -25.84 24.26 8.96
C GLY A 368 -24.77 25.25 9.45
N GLY A 369 -23.64 24.75 9.99
CA GLY A 369 -22.50 25.56 10.45
C GLY A 369 -21.35 25.67 9.45
N CYS A 370 -21.34 24.86 8.38
CA CYS A 370 -20.27 24.81 7.38
C CYS A 370 -20.49 25.88 6.29
N THR A 371 -20.22 27.16 6.59
CA THR A 371 -20.45 28.26 5.63
C THR A 371 -19.20 28.60 4.79
N GLY A 372 -19.42 29.00 3.52
CA GLY A 372 -18.39 29.67 2.70
C GLY A 372 -17.51 28.81 1.79
N SER A 373 -17.68 27.48 1.73
CA SER A 373 -17.02 26.63 0.72
C SER A 373 -17.79 25.32 0.53
N VAL A 374 -17.56 24.64 -0.60
CA VAL A 374 -18.07 23.28 -0.77
C VAL A 374 -17.27 22.37 0.16
N VAL A 375 -17.95 21.60 1.01
CA VAL A 375 -17.26 20.73 1.96
C VAL A 375 -16.46 19.67 1.21
N GLY A 376 -15.16 19.58 1.52
CA GLY A 376 -14.27 18.52 1.06
C GLY A 376 -13.95 17.50 2.15
N SER A 377 -13.99 17.92 3.41
CA SER A 377 -13.93 17.02 4.57
C SER A 377 -14.56 17.61 5.82
N TYR A 378 -14.99 16.74 6.73
CA TYR A 378 -15.40 17.05 8.09
C TYR A 378 -14.26 16.66 9.04
N VAL A 379 -13.78 17.61 9.84
CA VAL A 379 -12.64 17.42 10.75
C VAL A 379 -13.15 17.28 12.18
N ALA A 380 -12.87 16.15 12.79
CA ALA A 380 -13.20 15.83 14.17
C ALA A 380 -12.00 16.12 15.09
N ARG A 381 -12.22 16.94 16.12
CA ARG A 381 -11.20 17.26 17.13
C ARG A 381 -10.88 16.04 18.00
N ASN A 382 -9.65 15.95 18.48
CA ASN A 382 -9.20 14.82 19.29
C ASN A 382 -9.54 15.01 20.78
N GLY A 383 -10.41 14.14 21.29
CA GLY A 383 -10.77 14.02 22.70
C GLY A 383 -10.16 12.76 23.30
N ILE A 384 -9.33 12.90 24.33
CA ILE A 384 -8.59 11.76 24.90
C ILE A 384 -9.36 11.19 26.09
N PHE A 385 -9.65 9.89 26.02
CA PHE A 385 -10.34 9.11 27.05
C PHE A 385 -9.33 8.27 27.83
N ASP A 386 -9.39 8.36 29.15
CA ASP A 386 -8.46 7.72 30.07
C ASP A 386 -8.75 6.23 30.21
N VAL A 387 -7.74 5.39 29.92
CA VAL A 387 -7.78 3.93 30.09
C VAL A 387 -6.77 3.44 31.13
N SER A 388 -6.36 4.30 32.07
CA SER A 388 -5.34 3.99 33.09
C SER A 388 -5.75 2.91 34.09
N ASP A 389 -7.05 2.65 34.25
CA ASP A 389 -7.63 1.51 34.96
C ASP A 389 -7.59 0.20 34.15
N GLY A 390 -6.96 0.24 32.98
CA GLY A 390 -6.75 -0.90 32.09
C GLY A 390 -7.93 -1.11 31.15
N TYR A 391 -7.62 -1.41 29.90
CA TYR A 391 -8.65 -1.67 28.91
C TYR A 391 -9.53 -2.88 29.25
N GLY A 392 -10.85 -2.69 29.21
CA GLY A 392 -11.84 -3.77 29.32
C GLY A 392 -12.05 -4.28 30.75
N SER A 393 -11.71 -3.50 31.77
CA SER A 393 -11.72 -3.88 33.19
C SER A 393 -13.12 -4.01 33.84
N GLY A 394 -14.22 -3.92 33.08
CA GLY A 394 -15.57 -3.73 33.66
C GLY A 394 -16.72 -4.63 33.20
N ASN A 395 -16.54 -5.62 32.32
CA ASN A 395 -17.59 -6.55 31.87
C ASN A 395 -16.96 -7.80 31.21
N ASP A 396 -17.66 -8.95 31.15
CA ASP A 396 -17.18 -10.21 30.53
C ASP A 396 -16.66 -10.07 29.08
N LEU A 397 -17.10 -9.03 28.36
CA LEU A 397 -16.66 -8.71 26.99
C LEU A 397 -15.64 -7.57 26.89
N GLY A 398 -15.38 -6.84 27.99
CA GLY A 398 -14.36 -5.77 28.05
C GLY A 398 -14.51 -4.69 26.98
N ILE A 399 -15.72 -4.14 26.77
CA ILE A 399 -16.00 -3.07 25.80
C ILE A 399 -15.37 -1.76 26.29
N THR A 400 -14.34 -1.31 25.58
CA THR A 400 -13.53 -0.14 25.90
C THR A 400 -14.38 1.13 25.91
N THR A 401 -15.14 1.33 24.84
CA THR A 401 -15.89 2.57 24.62
C THR A 401 -16.99 2.82 25.64
N ALA A 402 -17.49 1.75 26.26
CA ALA A 402 -18.51 1.82 27.30
C ALA A 402 -17.93 1.77 28.73
N ALA A 403 -16.70 1.27 28.90
CA ALA A 403 -16.04 1.19 30.20
C ALA A 403 -15.30 2.48 30.56
N HIS A 404 -14.71 3.16 29.57
CA HIS A 404 -13.86 4.33 29.79
C HIS A 404 -14.55 5.61 29.32
N THR A 405 -15.27 6.27 30.23
CA THR A 405 -16.06 7.48 29.95
C THR A 405 -15.39 8.76 30.46
N THR A 406 -14.24 8.63 31.12
CA THR A 406 -13.47 9.77 31.64
C THR A 406 -12.64 10.39 30.53
N MET A 407 -12.96 11.63 30.15
CA MET A 407 -12.31 12.35 29.05
C MET A 407 -11.52 13.55 29.58
N GLN A 408 -10.33 13.81 29.01
CA GLN A 408 -9.58 15.04 29.28
C GLN A 408 -10.39 16.27 28.86
N THR A 409 -10.53 17.26 29.76
CA THR A 409 -11.33 18.47 29.51
C THR A 409 -10.80 19.29 28.35
N ARG A 410 -9.48 19.50 28.28
CA ARG A 410 -8.86 20.23 27.18
C ARG A 410 -8.63 19.32 25.97
N MET A 411 -9.48 19.46 24.97
CA MET A 411 -9.32 18.82 23.65
C MET A 411 -8.14 19.41 22.87
N ARG A 412 -7.62 18.65 21.91
CA ARG A 412 -6.65 19.17 20.93
C ARG A 412 -7.31 20.22 20.03
N GLU A 413 -6.53 21.19 19.58
CA GLU A 413 -6.99 22.18 18.61
C GLU A 413 -7.35 21.52 17.28
N ALA A 414 -8.20 22.18 16.48
CA ALA A 414 -8.48 21.74 15.12
C ALA A 414 -7.17 21.61 14.31
N PHE A 415 -7.10 20.61 13.44
CA PHE A 415 -5.92 20.27 12.62
C PHE A 415 -4.69 19.80 13.41
N ALA A 416 -4.75 19.73 14.74
CA ALA A 416 -3.70 19.16 15.59
C ALA A 416 -4.11 17.75 16.04
N ARG A 417 -3.55 16.72 15.39
CA ARG A 417 -3.87 15.30 15.68
C ARG A 417 -5.36 14.95 15.50
N THR A 418 -6.03 15.63 14.57
CA THR A 418 -7.44 15.40 14.25
C THR A 418 -7.62 14.17 13.38
N LYS A 419 -8.87 13.70 13.26
CA LYS A 419 -9.28 12.73 12.26
C LYS A 419 -10.41 13.30 11.43
N TYR A 420 -10.70 12.68 10.30
CA TYR A 420 -11.58 13.28 9.31
C TYR A 420 -12.44 12.26 8.57
N ILE A 421 -13.60 12.76 8.15
CA ILE A 421 -14.48 12.13 7.17
C ILE A 421 -14.37 12.98 5.90
N LEU A 422 -13.93 12.42 4.77
CA LEU A 422 -13.70 13.18 3.55
C LEU A 422 -14.55 12.68 2.38
N ILE A 423 -14.71 13.55 1.38
CA ILE A 423 -15.26 13.19 0.07
C ILE A 423 -14.08 12.88 -0.86
N PRO A 424 -13.91 11.62 -1.33
CA PRO A 424 -12.71 11.21 -2.07
C PRO A 424 -12.40 12.11 -3.27
N GLU A 425 -13.43 12.44 -4.04
CA GLU A 425 -13.34 13.22 -5.28
C GLU A 425 -12.80 14.63 -5.04
N HIS A 426 -13.00 15.19 -3.85
CA HIS A 426 -12.58 16.54 -3.50
C HIS A 426 -11.12 16.60 -3.04
N VAL A 427 -10.47 15.47 -2.77
CA VAL A 427 -9.15 15.41 -2.13
C VAL A 427 -8.05 14.96 -3.10
N LEU A 428 -6.90 15.62 -3.03
CA LEU A 428 -5.73 15.31 -3.85
C LEU A 428 -4.63 14.60 -3.05
N TYR A 429 -4.29 15.15 -1.88
CA TYR A 429 -3.26 14.61 -0.99
C TYR A 429 -3.70 14.61 0.47
N LEU A 430 -3.23 13.60 1.20
CA LEU A 430 -3.56 13.34 2.59
C LEU A 430 -2.34 13.35 3.51
N ASN A 431 -2.62 13.74 4.75
CA ASN A 431 -1.81 13.51 5.93
C ASN A 431 -2.55 12.56 6.86
N VAL A 432 -1.84 11.97 7.81
CA VAL A 432 -2.42 11.13 8.85
C VAL A 432 -3.50 11.89 9.64
N HIS A 433 -3.26 13.17 9.95
CA HIS A 433 -4.15 13.95 10.82
C HIS A 433 -5.02 14.99 10.11
N VAL A 434 -4.73 15.29 8.84
CA VAL A 434 -5.38 16.37 8.07
C VAL A 434 -5.43 16.06 6.57
N VAL A 435 -6.29 16.76 5.84
CA VAL A 435 -6.20 16.83 4.38
C VAL A 435 -5.09 17.83 4.01
N ASP A 436 -4.02 17.36 3.35
CA ASP A 436 -2.89 18.22 2.95
C ASP A 436 -3.25 19.08 1.72
N ALA A 437 -4.04 18.55 0.78
CA ALA A 437 -4.46 19.30 -0.39
C ALA A 437 -5.80 18.83 -0.96
N TYR A 438 -6.66 19.78 -1.29
CA TYR A 438 -7.87 19.56 -2.07
C TYR A 438 -7.59 19.60 -3.57
N TYR A 439 -8.45 18.93 -4.33
CA TYR A 439 -8.41 18.89 -5.79
C TYR A 439 -8.75 20.25 -6.41
N ASN A 440 -9.69 20.98 -5.82
CA ASN A 440 -10.08 22.34 -6.21
C ASN A 440 -10.01 23.27 -4.99
N ARG A 441 -9.65 24.54 -5.22
CA ARG A 441 -9.60 25.60 -4.20
C ARG A 441 -10.97 25.94 -3.61
N SER A 442 -12.06 25.58 -4.28
CA SER A 442 -13.43 25.72 -3.76
C SER A 442 -13.77 24.76 -2.63
N PHE A 443 -12.98 23.69 -2.45
CA PHE A 443 -13.18 22.71 -1.39
C PHE A 443 -12.42 23.08 -0.14
N SER A 444 -13.03 22.87 1.02
CA SER A 444 -12.42 23.14 2.31
C SER A 444 -12.84 22.15 3.40
N SER A 445 -12.16 22.22 4.54
CA SER A 445 -12.52 21.44 5.72
C SER A 445 -13.60 22.14 6.53
N CYS A 446 -14.68 21.44 6.88
CA CYS A 446 -15.59 21.86 7.92
C CYS A 446 -15.17 21.25 9.26
N VAL A 447 -14.85 22.09 10.25
CA VAL A 447 -14.50 21.60 11.59
C VAL A 447 -15.79 21.29 12.34
N LEU A 448 -15.96 20.04 12.77
CA LEU A 448 -17.11 19.64 13.56
C LEU A 448 -17.09 20.36 14.92
N PRO A 449 -18.18 21.03 15.32
CA PRO A 449 -18.36 21.45 16.69
C PRO A 449 -18.23 20.22 17.61
N PRO A 450 -17.39 20.27 18.67
CA PRO A 450 -17.23 19.12 19.57
C PRO A 450 -18.53 18.63 20.21
N SER A 451 -19.54 19.49 20.33
CA SER A 451 -20.89 19.15 20.81
C SER A 451 -21.73 18.34 19.83
N ILE A 452 -21.36 18.31 18.53
CA ILE A 452 -22.00 17.49 17.51
C ILE A 452 -21.25 16.17 17.36
N GLY A 453 -19.93 16.23 17.21
CA GLY A 453 -19.10 15.05 17.01
C GLY A 453 -17.61 15.32 17.19
N HIS A 454 -16.90 14.37 17.77
CA HIS A 454 -15.45 14.43 17.91
C HIS A 454 -14.82 13.04 18.03
N VAL A 455 -13.49 12.97 17.94
CA VAL A 455 -12.75 11.71 18.09
C VAL A 455 -12.70 11.33 19.57
N HIS A 456 -13.17 10.14 19.89
CA HIS A 456 -12.91 9.43 21.15
C HIS A 456 -11.63 8.63 20.96
N HIS A 457 -10.56 9.06 21.62
CA HIS A 457 -9.22 8.50 21.51
C HIS A 457 -8.81 7.88 22.84
N TYR A 458 -8.79 6.56 22.92
CA TYR A 458 -8.58 5.83 24.16
C TYR A 458 -7.08 5.69 24.43
N LYS A 459 -6.57 6.41 25.43
CA LYS A 459 -5.15 6.41 25.79
C LYS A 459 -4.93 6.47 27.29
N TRP A 460 -3.80 5.93 27.72
CA TRP A 460 -3.34 6.12 29.08
C TRP A 460 -3.04 7.60 29.31
N LEU A 461 -3.61 8.18 30.38
CA LEU A 461 -3.42 9.58 30.74
C LEU A 461 -2.77 9.71 32.12
N ASP A 462 -1.92 10.73 32.26
CA ASP A 462 -1.38 11.14 33.57
C ASP A 462 -2.52 11.49 34.54
N LYS A 463 -2.29 11.26 35.84
CA LYS A 463 -3.29 11.50 36.89
C LYS A 463 -3.65 12.98 37.03
N ASP A 464 -2.72 13.89 36.77
CA ASP A 464 -2.84 15.33 37.07
C ASP A 464 -3.62 16.15 36.03
N ARG A 465 -4.18 15.49 35.01
CA ARG A 465 -4.97 16.18 33.98
C ARG A 465 -6.40 16.42 34.43
N GLU A 466 -6.93 17.60 34.13
CA GLU A 466 -8.34 17.90 34.30
C GLU A 466 -9.20 17.02 33.39
N LYS A 467 -10.22 16.38 33.97
CA LYS A 467 -11.06 15.35 33.34
C LYS A 467 -12.52 15.58 33.69
N HIS A 468 -13.42 15.18 32.80
CA HIS A 468 -14.86 15.14 33.02
C HIS A 468 -15.45 13.85 32.44
N GLN A 469 -16.71 13.56 32.77
CA GLN A 469 -17.41 12.39 32.23
C GLN A 469 -18.05 12.72 30.87
N ASN A 470 -17.86 11.84 29.90
CA ASN A 470 -18.54 11.85 28.61
C ASN A 470 -19.09 10.44 28.32
N PHE A 471 -20.42 10.35 28.30
CA PHE A 471 -21.14 9.08 28.12
C PHE A 471 -21.63 8.85 26.69
N ALA A 472 -21.22 9.66 25.71
CA ALA A 472 -21.79 9.63 24.36
C ALA A 472 -21.66 8.25 23.68
N ALA A 473 -20.55 7.54 23.89
CA ALA A 473 -20.35 6.20 23.33
C ALA A 473 -21.21 5.11 24.02
N VAL A 474 -21.67 5.34 25.25
CA VAL A 474 -22.43 4.34 26.04
C VAL A 474 -23.77 3.98 25.37
N LYS A 475 -24.37 4.88 24.59
CA LYS A 475 -25.61 4.60 23.85
C LYS A 475 -25.47 3.40 22.90
N PHE A 476 -24.27 3.12 22.40
CA PHE A 476 -24.02 1.97 21.51
C PHE A 476 -23.85 0.64 22.25
N LYS A 477 -23.61 0.65 23.58
CA LYS A 477 -23.23 -0.52 24.39
C LYS A 477 -24.11 -1.73 24.14
N ALA A 478 -25.43 -1.59 24.24
CA ALA A 478 -26.34 -2.73 24.10
C ALA A 478 -26.29 -3.37 22.70
N ARG A 479 -26.25 -2.55 21.65
CA ARG A 479 -26.14 -3.02 20.26
C ARG A 479 -24.78 -3.65 20.01
N LEU A 480 -23.71 -3.06 20.55
CA LEU A 480 -22.35 -3.52 20.39
C LEU A 480 -22.12 -4.87 21.06
N ILE A 481 -22.58 -5.07 22.31
CA ILE A 481 -22.55 -6.37 23.01
C ILE A 481 -23.17 -7.48 22.15
N LYS A 482 -24.38 -7.23 21.62
CA LYS A 482 -25.09 -8.21 20.79
C LYS A 482 -24.29 -8.60 19.54
N ARG A 483 -23.69 -7.61 18.87
CA ARG A 483 -22.90 -7.83 17.64
C ARG A 483 -21.59 -8.55 17.93
N MET A 484 -20.86 -8.14 18.97
CA MET A 484 -19.61 -8.78 19.36
C MET A 484 -19.83 -10.24 19.79
N ASN A 485 -20.86 -10.53 20.58
CA ASN A 485 -21.22 -11.92 20.92
C ASN A 485 -21.46 -12.77 19.68
N HIS A 486 -22.22 -12.25 18.71
CA HIS A 486 -22.45 -12.95 17.45
C HIS A 486 -21.13 -13.26 16.72
N VAL A 487 -20.15 -12.33 16.71
CA VAL A 487 -18.83 -12.59 16.13
C VAL A 487 -18.12 -13.72 16.89
N TYR A 488 -18.05 -13.66 18.22
CA TYR A 488 -17.35 -14.66 19.02
C TYR A 488 -17.98 -16.05 18.96
N ASP A 489 -19.30 -16.15 18.90
CA ASP A 489 -19.98 -17.44 18.77
C ASP A 489 -19.66 -18.12 17.43
N ASN A 490 -19.41 -17.35 16.36
CA ASN A 490 -18.94 -17.87 15.08
C ASN A 490 -17.44 -18.25 15.06
N MET A 491 -16.70 -17.99 16.14
CA MET A 491 -15.29 -18.42 16.27
C MET A 491 -15.15 -19.71 17.06
N LYS A 492 -16.20 -20.14 17.79
CA LYS A 492 -16.22 -21.38 18.57
C LYS A 492 -16.57 -22.61 17.71
N THR A 493 -17.11 -22.37 16.52
CA THR A 493 -17.43 -23.35 15.47
C THR A 493 -16.32 -23.40 14.44
#